data_AF-A0A1F4CIZ7-F1
#
_entry.id   AF-A0A1F4CIZ7-F1
#
_cell.length_a   1.000
_cell.length_b   1.000
_cell.length_c   1.000
_cell.angle_alpha   90.00
_cell.angle_beta   90.00
_cell.angle_gamma   90.00
#
_symmetry.space_group_name_H-M   'P 1'
#
loop_
_entity.id
_entity.type
_entity.pdbx_description
1 polymer ?
#
loop_
_entity_poly.entity_id
_entity_poly.type
_entity_poly.pdbx_seq_one_letter_code
_entity_poly.pdbx_strand_id
1 'polypeptide(L)'
;MFNVAFARARTIIAIVATLLLATGCGSGGGASVAGVGSGGTGYIVGFATKGPMSNATIAAYGISNGQLGAQIATATTAADGAFTMPIGSYAGPMMLQVSGGSYTDEATGTVMSMAPGDVMTAVIPTVAAGTTNSGIQVTPVTAMAQAMAQHMIGGMTEANIAAANSAMGNIYSVSDILHVQPMNPLVAGSGTGASQDAQNYGMTLAAMSKYAQTLGLGTSSTMVTAMMNDATDGILDGKAGAMSVQMGGMAGGMLPATAGTTGMGAAMNAFMTSTQNKSGVTTGTLVNKLNGASGQISSGVPAMMNATLSGTVFNGPVSKATVTAFAVNSGAMGAQIASVAADSQGNFTLPLGSYAGPVMLQASGASYTDQATKTTMTMAANDFMSAALTTLASGATVTGVWITPITAMAQSRASAMSGGMTDANIAAANSAMGSYFSVSDILHVQPMNPLVAGSGTGASQDAQNYGMTLAAMSKYAQTLGLSVSSTMVTAMMNDAADGVMDGKKGTSQISMSMGAMMGASQLASTAGTIDLVTAMTAFMNSAANVSGLTLTDMVALMQRLNGSNGSI
;
A
#
# COMPACT_ATOMS: atom_id res chain seq x y z
N MET A 1 17.00 28.14 79.88
CA MET A 1 15.73 28.90 79.90
C MET A 1 14.82 28.33 78.81
N PHE A 2 13.59 28.05 79.19
CA PHE A 2 12.55 27.31 78.47
C PHE A 2 11.90 28.10 77.32
N ASN A 3 11.04 27.37 76.57
CA ASN A 3 9.86 27.80 75.80
C ASN A 3 10.11 28.02 74.29
N VAL A 4 9.53 27.25 73.35
CA VAL A 4 8.11 26.90 73.08
C VAL A 4 7.22 28.14 72.95
N ALA A 5 6.62 28.36 71.77
CA ALA A 5 5.26 28.92 71.56
C ALA A 5 5.13 29.46 70.13
N PHE A 6 4.22 28.93 69.29
CA PHE A 6 2.77 29.14 69.26
C PHE A 6 2.30 30.42 68.55
N ALA A 7 1.62 30.16 67.41
CA ALA A 7 0.41 30.75 66.84
C ALA A 7 -0.16 32.08 67.38
N ARG A 8 -0.68 32.88 66.43
CA ARG A 8 -1.95 33.64 66.54
C ARG A 8 -2.57 33.70 65.13
N ALA A 9 -3.71 33.08 64.79
CA ALA A 9 -5.08 33.13 65.33
C ALA A 9 -5.77 34.49 65.12
N ARG A 10 -6.87 34.47 64.34
CA ARG A 10 -8.11 35.31 64.35
C ARG A 10 -8.68 35.41 62.91
N THR A 11 -9.95 35.18 62.57
CA THR A 11 -11.20 35.04 63.33
C THR A 11 -12.26 34.33 62.45
N ILE A 12 -13.20 33.67 63.13
CA ILE A 12 -14.39 32.93 62.69
C ILE A 12 -15.50 33.88 62.19
N ILE A 13 -16.35 33.44 61.24
CA ILE A 13 -17.84 33.43 61.33
C ILE A 13 -18.44 32.55 60.21
N ALA A 14 -19.42 31.75 60.62
CA ALA A 14 -20.08 30.67 59.92
C ALA A 14 -21.30 31.12 59.09
N ILE A 15 -21.56 30.45 57.97
CA ILE A 15 -22.92 30.23 57.44
C ILE A 15 -23.01 28.76 56.99
N VAL A 16 -23.91 28.03 57.65
CA VAL A 16 -24.34 26.68 57.30
C VAL A 16 -25.48 26.80 56.28
N ALA A 17 -25.37 26.14 55.14
CA ALA A 17 -26.51 25.80 54.29
C ALA A 17 -26.26 24.41 53.67
N THR A 18 -26.91 23.42 54.28
CA THR A 18 -26.97 22.03 53.82
C THR A 18 -27.86 21.94 52.59
N LEU A 19 -27.38 21.34 51.49
CA LEU A 19 -28.26 20.75 50.48
C LEU A 19 -27.58 19.53 49.84
N LEU A 20 -28.10 18.34 50.14
CA LEU A 20 -27.84 17.11 49.38
C LEU A 20 -28.55 17.21 48.03
N LEU A 21 -27.85 16.92 46.93
CA LEU A 21 -28.43 16.27 45.75
C LEU A 21 -27.34 15.45 45.03
N ALA A 22 -27.78 14.30 44.51
CA ALA A 22 -27.00 13.20 43.99
C ALA A 22 -26.62 13.34 42.50
N THR A 23 -25.65 12.51 42.09
CA THR A 23 -25.44 11.91 40.75
C THR A 23 -25.39 12.80 39.50
N GLY A 24 -24.28 12.71 38.79
CA GLY A 24 -24.14 13.15 37.41
C GLY A 24 -22.74 12.83 36.85
N CYS A 25 -22.52 11.56 36.50
CA CYS A 25 -21.38 11.11 35.70
C CYS A 25 -21.47 11.77 34.32
N GLY A 26 -20.50 12.62 33.97
CA GLY A 26 -20.47 13.33 32.70
C GLY A 26 -20.08 12.41 31.55
N SER A 27 -21.09 11.94 30.81
CA SER A 27 -20.99 11.36 29.47
C SER A 27 -21.43 12.39 28.44
N GLY A 28 -20.69 12.58 27.34
CA GLY A 28 -21.22 13.36 26.21
C GLY A 28 -20.21 13.73 25.14
N GLY A 29 -20.16 12.93 24.07
CA GLY A 29 -19.45 13.24 22.83
C GLY A 29 -19.50 12.12 21.79
N GLY A 30 -20.56 11.31 21.77
CA GLY A 30 -20.78 10.28 20.75
C GLY A 30 -21.58 10.87 19.60
N ALA A 31 -20.99 10.86 18.39
CA ALA A 31 -21.72 11.17 17.17
C ALA A 31 -22.93 10.25 17.07
N SER A 32 -24.12 10.84 16.91
CA SER A 32 -25.36 10.13 16.65
C SER A 32 -25.23 9.33 15.36
N VAL A 33 -25.17 8.00 15.48
CA VAL A 33 -25.31 7.08 14.35
C VAL A 33 -26.76 7.15 13.87
N ALA A 34 -27.00 7.95 12.83
CA ALA A 34 -28.28 7.93 12.12
C ALA A 34 -28.39 6.57 11.42
N GLY A 35 -29.17 5.63 11.98
CA GLY A 35 -29.46 4.35 11.32
C GLY A 35 -29.88 3.18 12.19
N VAL A 36 -29.64 3.19 13.51
CA VAL A 36 -30.13 2.11 14.39
C VAL A 36 -31.52 2.45 14.92
N GLY A 37 -32.55 1.93 14.26
CA GLY A 37 -33.89 1.88 14.82
C GLY A 37 -33.86 1.14 16.17
N SER A 38 -34.27 1.81 17.24
CA SER A 38 -34.36 1.31 18.63
C SER A 38 -35.43 0.21 18.83
N GLY A 39 -35.69 -0.61 17.81
CA GLY A 39 -36.73 -1.66 17.81
C GLY A 39 -36.33 -3.00 17.18
N GLY A 40 -35.08 -3.17 16.74
CA GLY A 40 -34.61 -4.46 16.20
C GLY A 40 -34.03 -5.37 17.29
N THR A 41 -34.28 -6.69 17.18
CA THR A 41 -33.88 -7.71 18.17
C THR A 41 -32.64 -8.53 17.77
N GLY A 42 -31.92 -8.15 16.70
CA GLY A 42 -30.81 -8.95 16.19
C GLY A 42 -29.57 -8.88 17.07
N TYR A 43 -28.88 -10.02 17.21
CA TYR A 43 -27.63 -10.13 17.97
C TYR A 43 -26.57 -10.92 17.20
N ILE A 44 -25.31 -10.58 17.42
CA ILE A 44 -24.18 -11.44 17.11
C ILE A 44 -23.60 -11.95 18.41
N VAL A 45 -23.48 -13.27 18.51
CA VAL A 45 -22.92 -13.96 19.66
C VAL A 45 -21.77 -14.83 19.16
N GLY A 46 -20.61 -14.71 19.79
CA GLY A 46 -19.42 -15.38 19.29
C GLY A 46 -18.25 -15.34 20.25
N PHE A 47 -17.09 -15.76 19.73
CA PHE A 47 -15.82 -15.80 20.44
C PHE A 47 -14.71 -15.18 19.58
N ALA A 48 -13.84 -14.38 20.19
CA ALA A 48 -12.58 -13.97 19.59
C ALA A 48 -11.45 -14.87 20.12
N THR A 49 -10.80 -15.60 19.21
CA THR A 49 -9.90 -16.72 19.56
C THR A 49 -8.55 -16.64 18.83
N LYS A 50 -7.51 -16.32 19.59
CA LYS A 50 -6.07 -16.52 19.35
C LYS A 50 -5.46 -17.00 20.68
N GLY A 51 -6.08 -18.03 21.25
CA GLY A 51 -6.36 -18.10 22.69
C GLY A 51 -7.56 -17.20 23.05
N PRO A 52 -8.35 -17.52 24.07
CA PRO A 52 -9.45 -16.65 24.50
C PRO A 52 -9.00 -15.21 24.68
N MET A 53 -9.51 -14.28 23.86
CA MET A 53 -9.07 -12.89 23.89
C MET A 53 -9.89 -12.10 24.91
N SER A 54 -9.28 -11.65 26.00
CA SER A 54 -9.92 -10.89 27.06
C SER A 54 -9.81 -9.38 26.85
N ASN A 55 -10.87 -8.63 27.16
CA ASN A 55 -10.92 -7.17 27.09
C ASN A 55 -10.57 -6.59 25.71
N ALA A 56 -10.82 -7.35 24.65
CA ALA A 56 -10.66 -6.88 23.28
C ALA A 56 -11.92 -6.13 22.84
N THR A 57 -11.76 -5.09 22.03
CA THR A 57 -12.88 -4.36 21.44
C THR A 57 -13.26 -5.01 20.13
N ILE A 58 -14.53 -5.34 19.97
CA ILE A 58 -15.10 -5.85 18.71
C ILE A 58 -16.00 -4.79 18.13
N ALA A 59 -15.75 -4.40 16.88
CA ALA A 59 -16.61 -3.53 16.10
C ALA A 59 -17.23 -4.32 14.93
N ALA A 60 -18.51 -4.13 14.72
CA ALA A 60 -19.23 -4.65 13.56
C ALA A 60 -19.43 -3.53 12.53
N TYR A 61 -19.18 -3.83 11.26
CA TYR A 61 -19.32 -2.91 10.13
C TYR A 61 -20.17 -3.56 9.05
N GLY A 62 -21.14 -2.81 8.53
CA GLY A 62 -21.91 -3.29 7.37
C GLY A 62 -21.04 -3.29 6.13
N ILE A 63 -21.31 -4.19 5.20
CA ILE A 63 -20.62 -4.21 3.90
C ILE A 63 -21.59 -3.76 2.82
N SER A 64 -21.17 -2.84 1.97
CA SER A 64 -21.98 -2.32 0.87
C SER A 64 -21.13 -2.22 -0.40
N ASN A 65 -21.66 -2.73 -1.51
CA ASN A 65 -20.94 -2.78 -2.80
C ASN A 65 -19.55 -3.43 -2.69
N GLY A 66 -19.42 -4.46 -1.85
CA GLY A 66 -18.17 -5.17 -1.60
C GLY A 66 -17.12 -4.38 -0.80
N GLN A 67 -17.46 -3.21 -0.28
CA GLN A 67 -16.58 -2.36 0.51
C GLN A 67 -17.07 -2.24 1.95
N LEU A 68 -16.14 -1.96 2.86
CA LEU A 68 -16.45 -1.70 4.26
C LEU A 68 -17.30 -0.43 4.38
N GLY A 69 -18.47 -0.55 5.00
CA GLY A 69 -19.42 0.53 5.23
C GLY A 69 -19.41 1.04 6.67
N ALA A 70 -20.53 1.61 7.08
CA ALA A 70 -20.67 2.22 8.40
C ALA A 70 -20.57 1.18 9.53
N GLN A 71 -20.01 1.62 10.66
CA GLN A 71 -20.03 0.86 11.91
C GLN A 71 -21.48 0.70 12.39
N ILE A 72 -21.85 -0.52 12.73
CA ILE A 72 -23.18 -0.90 13.20
C ILE A 72 -23.22 -0.87 14.73
N ALA A 73 -22.24 -1.53 15.36
CA ALA A 73 -22.22 -1.75 16.80
C ALA A 73 -20.81 -2.09 17.30
N THR A 74 -20.65 -2.05 18.62
CA THR A 74 -19.41 -2.44 19.33
C THR A 74 -19.73 -3.26 20.58
N ALA A 75 -18.80 -4.12 20.97
CA ALA A 75 -18.83 -4.89 22.20
C ALA A 75 -17.39 -5.09 22.73
N THR A 76 -17.28 -5.58 23.97
CA THR A 76 -16.00 -5.98 24.57
C THR A 76 -16.05 -7.46 24.90
N THR A 77 -14.95 -8.18 24.65
CA THR A 77 -14.88 -9.61 24.95
C THR A 77 -14.72 -9.87 26.45
N ALA A 78 -15.40 -10.91 26.93
CA ALA A 78 -15.21 -11.47 28.25
C ALA A 78 -13.86 -12.20 28.38
N ALA A 79 -13.54 -12.68 29.59
CA ALA A 79 -12.27 -13.35 29.87
C ALA A 79 -12.06 -14.65 29.07
N ASP A 80 -13.15 -15.31 28.68
CA ASP A 80 -13.17 -16.50 27.83
C ASP A 80 -13.26 -16.17 26.33
N GLY A 81 -13.12 -14.90 25.95
CA GLY A 81 -13.22 -14.44 24.57
C GLY A 81 -14.64 -14.27 24.06
N ALA A 82 -15.66 -14.60 24.86
CA ALA A 82 -17.05 -14.49 24.45
C ALA A 82 -17.47 -13.03 24.27
N PHE A 83 -18.35 -12.77 23.31
CA PHE A 83 -18.99 -11.47 23.14
C PHE A 83 -20.46 -11.64 22.73
N THR A 84 -21.25 -10.62 23.04
CA THR A 84 -22.61 -10.47 22.54
C THR A 84 -22.80 -9.01 22.13
N MET A 85 -23.27 -8.81 20.90
CA MET A 85 -23.38 -7.49 20.30
C MET A 85 -24.77 -7.30 19.68
N PRO A 86 -25.56 -6.30 20.11
CA PRO A 86 -26.82 -5.98 19.46
C PRO A 86 -26.55 -5.32 18.11
N ILE A 87 -27.18 -5.82 17.05
CA ILE A 87 -27.09 -5.26 15.69
C ILE A 87 -28.43 -4.69 15.20
N GLY A 88 -29.45 -4.69 16.06
CA GLY A 88 -30.76 -4.11 15.77
C GLY A 88 -31.46 -4.79 14.60
N SER A 89 -31.85 -4.01 13.60
CA SER A 89 -32.53 -4.47 12.39
C SER A 89 -31.59 -4.64 11.19
N TYR A 90 -30.28 -4.63 11.41
CA TYR A 90 -29.30 -4.78 10.34
C TYR A 90 -29.51 -6.10 9.58
N ALA A 91 -29.36 -6.05 8.26
CA ALA A 91 -29.39 -7.21 7.38
C ALA A 91 -28.39 -7.04 6.23
N GLY A 92 -27.82 -8.16 5.78
CA GLY A 92 -26.81 -8.21 4.73
C GLY A 92 -25.41 -8.62 5.22
N PRO A 93 -24.39 -8.54 4.35
CA PRO A 93 -23.02 -8.95 4.65
C PRO A 93 -22.37 -8.03 5.68
N MET A 94 -21.59 -8.60 6.61
CA MET A 94 -21.01 -7.83 7.72
C MET A 94 -19.58 -8.28 8.00
N MET A 95 -18.74 -7.33 8.41
CA MET A 95 -17.41 -7.59 8.94
C MET A 95 -17.38 -7.36 10.45
N LEU A 96 -16.81 -8.30 11.19
CA LEU A 96 -16.38 -8.11 12.57
C LEU A 96 -14.89 -7.81 12.59
N GLN A 97 -14.48 -6.85 13.40
CA GLN A 97 -13.08 -6.48 13.62
C GLN A 97 -12.80 -6.43 15.10
N VAL A 98 -11.82 -7.22 15.54
CA VAL A 98 -11.32 -7.24 16.91
C VAL A 98 -10.01 -6.46 16.96
N SER A 99 -9.86 -5.61 17.98
CA SER A 99 -8.63 -4.87 18.25
C SER A 99 -8.33 -4.81 19.75
N GLY A 100 -7.04 -4.71 20.10
CA GLY A 100 -6.57 -4.67 21.47
C GLY A 100 -6.81 -5.96 22.26
N GLY A 101 -6.92 -5.84 23.58
CA GLY A 101 -7.09 -6.97 24.48
C GLY A 101 -5.81 -7.80 24.71
N SER A 102 -5.97 -8.89 25.45
CA SER A 102 -4.87 -9.82 25.76
C SER A 102 -5.33 -11.26 25.64
N TYR A 103 -4.41 -12.15 25.30
CA TYR A 103 -4.67 -13.57 25.09
C TYR A 103 -3.51 -14.42 25.62
N THR A 104 -3.79 -15.67 25.97
CA THR A 104 -2.73 -16.64 26.28
C THR A 104 -2.23 -17.25 24.96
N ASP A 105 -0.99 -16.94 24.61
CA ASP A 105 -0.36 -17.45 23.39
C ASP A 105 -0.15 -18.96 23.47
N GLU A 106 -0.59 -19.68 22.45
CA GLU A 106 -0.66 -21.14 22.49
C GLU A 106 0.74 -21.80 22.54
N ALA A 107 1.74 -21.25 21.85
CA ALA A 107 3.06 -21.85 21.78
C ALA A 107 3.96 -21.57 22.98
N THR A 108 3.72 -20.48 23.70
CA THR A 108 4.49 -20.09 24.89
C THR A 108 3.75 -20.37 26.19
N GLY A 109 2.42 -20.35 26.17
CA GLY A 109 1.56 -20.37 27.35
C GLY A 109 1.58 -19.07 28.17
N THR A 110 2.16 -17.98 27.64
CA THR A 110 2.22 -16.69 28.32
C THR A 110 1.11 -15.76 27.85
N VAL A 111 0.71 -14.83 28.71
CA VAL A 111 -0.25 -13.78 28.34
C VAL A 111 0.47 -12.73 27.49
N MET A 112 -0.07 -12.46 26.31
CA MET A 112 0.39 -11.43 25.38
C MET A 112 -0.72 -10.40 25.14
N SER A 113 -0.34 -9.16 24.92
CA SER A 113 -1.26 -8.15 24.38
C SER A 113 -1.19 -8.16 22.86
N MET A 114 -2.32 -7.89 22.20
CA MET A 114 -2.34 -7.66 20.77
C MET A 114 -1.52 -6.41 20.42
N ALA A 115 -0.66 -6.49 19.40
CA ALA A 115 0.22 -5.37 19.09
C ALA A 115 -0.58 -4.15 18.60
N PRO A 116 -0.12 -2.91 18.88
CA PRO A 116 -0.80 -1.70 18.40
C PRO A 116 -0.94 -1.70 16.87
N GLY A 117 -2.17 -1.49 16.38
CA GLY A 117 -2.48 -1.46 14.94
C GLY A 117 -2.78 -2.82 14.32
N ASP A 118 -2.50 -3.93 15.00
CA ASP A 118 -2.98 -5.25 14.56
C ASP A 118 -4.51 -5.30 14.72
N VAL A 119 -5.16 -6.07 13.85
CA VAL A 119 -6.60 -6.39 13.89
C VAL A 119 -6.81 -7.87 13.59
N MET A 120 -7.90 -8.44 14.07
CA MET A 120 -8.35 -9.79 13.69
C MET A 120 -9.80 -9.70 13.23
N THR A 121 -10.09 -10.19 12.03
CA THR A 121 -11.38 -9.97 11.38
C THR A 121 -12.12 -11.28 11.10
N ALA A 122 -13.42 -11.15 10.89
CA ALA A 122 -14.27 -12.20 10.32
C ALA A 122 -15.31 -11.55 9.43
N VAL A 123 -15.64 -12.19 8.30
CA VAL A 123 -16.70 -11.73 7.40
C VAL A 123 -17.82 -12.74 7.36
N ILE A 124 -19.03 -12.27 7.64
CA ILE A 124 -20.26 -13.05 7.63
C ILE A 124 -20.97 -12.76 6.30
N PRO A 125 -21.21 -13.79 5.46
CA PRO A 125 -21.76 -13.59 4.11
C PRO A 125 -23.10 -12.88 4.11
N THR A 126 -23.96 -13.21 5.06
CA THR A 126 -25.28 -12.58 5.18
C THR A 126 -25.80 -12.70 6.61
N VAL A 127 -26.47 -11.66 7.07
CA VAL A 127 -27.20 -11.62 8.34
C VAL A 127 -28.66 -11.33 8.02
N ALA A 128 -29.57 -12.16 8.52
CA ALA A 128 -31.00 -11.90 8.40
C ALA A 128 -31.46 -10.83 9.39
N ALA A 129 -32.38 -9.96 8.96
CA ALA A 129 -32.89 -8.88 9.81
C ALA A 129 -33.50 -9.43 11.11
N GLY A 130 -33.07 -8.87 12.24
CA GLY A 130 -33.66 -9.17 13.56
C GLY A 130 -33.33 -10.56 14.13
N THR A 131 -32.43 -11.33 13.51
CA THR A 131 -32.03 -12.65 14.00
C THR A 131 -30.80 -12.62 14.91
N THR A 132 -30.70 -13.60 15.78
CA THR A 132 -29.47 -13.87 16.55
C THR A 132 -28.59 -14.84 15.76
N ASN A 133 -27.39 -14.42 15.37
CA ASN A 133 -26.37 -15.28 14.78
C ASN A 133 -25.38 -15.66 15.87
N SER A 134 -25.42 -16.92 16.28
CA SER A 134 -24.64 -17.46 17.39
C SER A 134 -23.49 -18.33 16.90
N GLY A 135 -22.44 -18.41 17.72
CA GLY A 135 -21.30 -19.29 17.48
C GLY A 135 -20.26 -18.71 16.53
N ILE A 136 -20.33 -17.42 16.21
CA ILE A 136 -19.38 -16.77 15.29
C ILE A 136 -17.97 -16.78 15.90
N GLN A 137 -17.01 -17.29 15.14
CA GLN A 137 -15.61 -17.29 15.50
C GLN A 137 -14.90 -16.15 14.80
N VAL A 138 -14.19 -15.32 15.57
CA VAL A 138 -13.23 -14.35 15.03
C VAL A 138 -11.84 -14.88 15.34
N THR A 139 -11.14 -15.35 14.31
CA THR A 139 -9.84 -16.03 14.44
C THR A 139 -8.87 -15.53 13.35
N PRO A 140 -7.57 -15.88 13.43
CA PRO A 140 -6.64 -15.65 12.34
C PRO A 140 -7.09 -16.21 10.99
N VAL A 141 -7.79 -17.35 10.97
CA VAL A 141 -8.21 -18.00 9.73
C VAL A 141 -9.39 -17.26 9.09
N THR A 142 -10.34 -16.78 9.89
CA THR A 142 -11.41 -15.91 9.38
C THR A 142 -10.88 -14.56 8.91
N ALA A 143 -9.78 -14.10 9.50
CA ALA A 143 -9.13 -12.86 9.10
C ALA A 143 -8.43 -12.98 7.75
N MET A 144 -7.74 -14.10 7.49
CA MET A 144 -7.22 -14.43 6.16
C MET A 144 -8.35 -14.56 5.12
N ALA A 145 -9.48 -15.17 5.48
CA ALA A 145 -10.64 -15.26 4.59
C ALA A 145 -11.22 -13.88 4.26
N GLN A 146 -11.28 -12.98 5.23
CA GLN A 146 -11.67 -11.60 5.01
C GLN A 146 -10.70 -10.88 4.05
N ALA A 147 -9.40 -10.99 4.30
CA ALA A 147 -8.37 -10.38 3.47
C ALA A 147 -8.45 -10.89 2.02
N MET A 148 -8.67 -12.19 1.84
CA MET A 148 -8.92 -12.78 0.52
C MET A 148 -10.19 -12.21 -0.13
N ALA A 149 -11.33 -12.24 0.57
CA ALA A 149 -12.62 -11.75 0.04
C ALA A 149 -12.57 -10.28 -0.39
N GLN A 150 -11.85 -9.45 0.38
CA GLN A 150 -11.66 -8.04 0.05
C GLN A 150 -10.88 -7.84 -1.26
N HIS A 151 -9.99 -8.77 -1.60
CA HIS A 151 -9.17 -8.71 -2.79
C HIS A 151 -9.71 -9.52 -3.97
N MET A 152 -10.90 -10.11 -3.85
CA MET A 152 -11.59 -10.72 -4.99
C MET A 152 -12.28 -9.65 -5.84
N ILE A 153 -12.47 -9.91 -7.13
CA ILE A 153 -13.21 -8.98 -8.02
C ILE A 153 -14.61 -8.71 -7.44
N GLY A 154 -14.94 -7.42 -7.31
CA GLY A 154 -16.19 -6.97 -6.70
C GLY A 154 -16.12 -6.82 -5.17
N GLY A 155 -14.99 -7.12 -4.53
CA GLY A 155 -14.76 -6.98 -3.10
C GLY A 155 -15.52 -7.99 -2.25
N MET A 156 -15.85 -7.64 -1.01
CA MET A 156 -16.53 -8.50 -0.03
C MET A 156 -18.04 -8.66 -0.32
N THR A 157 -18.40 -9.16 -1.50
CA THR A 157 -19.80 -9.56 -1.79
C THR A 157 -20.18 -10.81 -0.98
N GLU A 158 -21.48 -11.08 -0.79
CA GLU A 158 -21.92 -12.29 -0.07
C GLU A 158 -21.30 -13.57 -0.67
N ALA A 159 -21.25 -13.64 -2.00
CA ALA A 159 -20.64 -14.76 -2.74
C ALA A 159 -19.13 -14.86 -2.52
N ASN A 160 -18.41 -13.73 -2.58
CA ASN A 160 -16.95 -13.71 -2.36
C ASN A 160 -16.60 -14.05 -0.91
N ILE A 161 -17.37 -13.55 0.05
CA ILE A 161 -17.21 -13.89 1.47
C ILE A 161 -17.41 -15.39 1.69
N ALA A 162 -18.49 -15.97 1.15
CA ALA A 162 -18.77 -17.41 1.28
C ALA A 162 -17.66 -18.26 0.62
N ALA A 163 -17.20 -17.87 -0.57
CA ALA A 163 -16.12 -18.55 -1.29
C ALA A 163 -14.80 -18.49 -0.51
N ALA A 164 -14.41 -17.32 -0.01
CA ALA A 164 -13.17 -17.15 0.75
C ALA A 164 -13.19 -17.92 2.08
N ASN A 165 -14.31 -17.89 2.82
CA ASN A 165 -14.48 -18.67 4.05
C ASN A 165 -14.32 -20.17 3.79
N SER A 166 -14.97 -20.69 2.74
CA SER A 166 -14.84 -22.10 2.34
C SER A 166 -13.42 -22.44 1.90
N ALA A 167 -12.78 -21.57 1.10
CA ALA A 167 -11.45 -21.82 0.58
C ALA A 167 -10.38 -21.85 1.68
N MET A 168 -10.43 -20.91 2.62
CA MET A 168 -9.53 -20.91 3.79
C MET A 168 -9.78 -22.09 4.72
N GLY A 169 -11.05 -22.46 4.95
CA GLY A 169 -11.40 -23.68 5.67
C GLY A 169 -10.81 -24.94 5.01
N ASN A 170 -10.90 -25.02 3.69
CA ASN A 170 -10.34 -26.13 2.92
C ASN A 170 -8.82 -26.25 3.06
N ILE A 171 -8.05 -25.16 3.14
CA ILE A 171 -6.60 -25.24 3.37
C ILE A 171 -6.30 -26.00 4.68
N TYR A 172 -7.03 -25.66 5.75
CA TYR A 172 -6.79 -26.21 7.09
C TYR A 172 -7.66 -27.43 7.44
N SER A 173 -8.42 -27.95 6.48
CA SER A 173 -9.36 -29.06 6.68
C SER A 173 -10.38 -28.78 7.80
N VAL A 174 -11.01 -27.60 7.73
CA VAL A 174 -12.09 -27.13 8.59
C VAL A 174 -13.28 -26.80 7.68
N SER A 175 -14.43 -27.45 7.88
CA SER A 175 -15.58 -27.28 6.98
C SER A 175 -16.25 -25.91 7.10
N ASP A 176 -16.27 -25.35 8.31
CA ASP A 176 -16.87 -24.04 8.60
C ASP A 176 -16.02 -23.26 9.60
N ILE A 177 -15.22 -22.32 9.10
CA ILE A 177 -14.34 -21.50 9.94
C ILE A 177 -15.09 -20.43 10.75
N LEU A 178 -16.36 -20.14 10.42
CA LEU A 178 -17.18 -19.16 11.13
C LEU A 178 -17.91 -19.76 12.32
N HIS A 179 -18.36 -21.02 12.25
CA HIS A 179 -19.18 -21.61 13.31
C HIS A 179 -18.50 -22.74 14.09
N VAL A 180 -17.43 -23.35 13.56
CA VAL A 180 -16.67 -24.36 14.32
C VAL A 180 -15.80 -23.67 15.35
N GLN A 181 -16.13 -23.85 16.63
CA GLN A 181 -15.28 -23.37 17.72
C GLN A 181 -13.94 -24.13 17.72
N PRO A 182 -12.79 -23.42 17.67
CA PRO A 182 -11.48 -24.06 17.76
C PRO A 182 -11.30 -24.73 19.13
N MET A 183 -10.78 -25.97 19.13
CA MET A 183 -10.34 -26.62 20.36
C MET A 183 -9.20 -25.82 20.99
N ASN A 184 -9.24 -25.55 22.30
CA ASN A 184 -8.12 -24.95 23.01
C ASN A 184 -7.06 -26.02 23.40
N PRO A 185 -5.87 -26.03 22.78
CA PRO A 185 -4.88 -27.08 23.05
C PRO A 185 -4.15 -26.94 24.39
N LEU A 186 -4.31 -25.81 25.08
CA LEU A 186 -3.71 -25.56 26.40
C LEU A 186 -4.50 -26.22 27.54
N VAL A 187 -5.70 -26.74 27.27
CA VAL A 187 -6.57 -27.40 28.25
C VAL A 187 -6.33 -28.92 28.17
N ALA A 188 -6.04 -29.52 29.33
CA ALA A 188 -5.75 -30.95 29.41
C ALA A 188 -6.96 -31.79 28.95
N GLY A 189 -6.74 -32.71 28.01
CA GLY A 189 -7.78 -33.60 27.50
C GLY A 189 -8.81 -32.94 26.59
N SER A 190 -8.62 -31.68 26.18
CA SER A 190 -9.57 -30.96 25.32
C SER A 190 -9.80 -31.61 23.95
N GLY A 191 -8.91 -32.52 23.52
CA GLY A 191 -9.11 -33.34 22.32
C GLY A 191 -10.20 -34.40 22.46
N THR A 192 -10.49 -34.84 23.68
CA THR A 192 -11.48 -35.89 23.91
C THR A 192 -12.89 -35.32 23.67
N GLY A 193 -13.57 -35.83 22.64
CA GLY A 193 -14.90 -35.37 22.26
C GLY A 193 -14.93 -34.13 21.34
N ALA A 194 -13.78 -33.51 21.05
CA ALA A 194 -13.69 -32.48 20.03
C ALA A 194 -13.83 -33.10 18.63
N SER A 195 -14.62 -32.47 17.75
CA SER A 195 -14.72 -32.87 16.35
C SER A 195 -13.37 -32.72 15.63
N GLN A 196 -13.17 -33.46 14.54
CA GLN A 196 -11.94 -33.34 13.75
C GLN A 196 -11.70 -31.90 13.26
N ASP A 197 -12.77 -31.19 12.91
CA ASP A 197 -12.70 -29.78 12.51
C ASP A 197 -12.23 -28.89 13.66
N ALA A 198 -12.81 -29.04 14.87
CA ALA A 198 -12.40 -28.28 16.04
C ALA A 198 -10.93 -28.55 16.41
N GLN A 199 -10.50 -29.81 16.29
CA GLN A 199 -9.10 -30.23 16.47
C GLN A 199 -8.17 -29.58 15.43
N ASN A 200 -8.47 -29.70 14.13
CA ASN A 200 -7.69 -29.12 13.05
C ASN A 200 -7.59 -27.60 13.20
N TYR A 201 -8.69 -26.95 13.54
CA TYR A 201 -8.76 -25.51 13.71
C TYR A 201 -7.92 -25.04 14.89
N GLY A 202 -8.11 -25.65 16.08
CA GLY A 202 -7.32 -25.33 17.27
C GLY A 202 -5.81 -25.54 17.08
N MET A 203 -5.44 -26.64 16.43
CA MET A 203 -4.04 -26.95 16.11
C MET A 203 -3.45 -26.00 15.08
N THR A 204 -4.25 -25.49 14.14
CA THR A 204 -3.82 -24.45 13.18
C THR A 204 -3.51 -23.13 13.88
N LEU A 205 -4.37 -22.68 14.79
CA LEU A 205 -4.13 -21.43 15.54
C LEU A 205 -2.89 -21.51 16.43
N ALA A 206 -2.66 -22.69 17.03
CA ALA A 206 -1.46 -22.95 17.80
C ALA A 206 -0.20 -23.10 16.93
N ALA A 207 -0.32 -23.66 15.73
CA ALA A 207 0.78 -23.72 14.77
C ALA A 207 1.22 -22.30 14.32
N MET A 208 0.27 -21.38 14.09
CA MET A 208 0.61 -19.98 13.78
C MET A 208 1.38 -19.30 14.93
N SER A 209 0.94 -19.54 16.18
CA SER A 209 1.68 -19.09 17.37
C SER A 209 3.09 -19.70 17.42
N LYS A 210 3.21 -21.01 17.16
CA LYS A 210 4.49 -21.71 17.17
C LYS A 210 5.41 -21.21 16.07
N TYR A 211 4.85 -20.88 14.91
CA TYR A 211 5.62 -20.36 13.79
C TYR A 211 6.15 -18.97 14.08
N ALA A 212 5.33 -18.10 14.68
CA ALA A 212 5.77 -16.80 15.18
C ALA A 212 6.94 -16.92 16.19
N GLN A 213 6.83 -17.87 17.12
CA GLN A 213 7.91 -18.17 18.08
C GLN A 213 9.19 -18.63 17.37
N THR A 214 9.09 -19.54 16.39
CA THR A 214 10.25 -20.04 15.63
C THR A 214 10.96 -18.94 14.84
N LEU A 215 10.21 -17.95 14.35
CA LEU A 215 10.76 -16.80 13.63
C LEU A 215 11.24 -15.67 14.57
N GLY A 216 11.14 -15.87 15.89
CA GLY A 216 11.61 -14.91 16.89
C GLY A 216 10.76 -13.64 17.00
N LEU A 217 9.49 -13.70 16.60
CA LEU A 217 8.57 -12.55 16.71
C LEU A 217 8.21 -12.29 18.17
N GLY A 218 8.19 -11.02 18.56
CA GLY A 218 7.88 -10.60 19.95
C GLY A 218 6.40 -10.76 20.32
N THR A 219 5.50 -10.86 19.34
CA THR A 219 4.06 -11.06 19.56
C THR A 219 3.48 -11.89 18.41
N SER A 220 2.66 -12.89 18.70
CA SER A 220 2.10 -13.76 17.66
C SER A 220 1.00 -13.10 16.82
N SER A 221 0.46 -11.95 17.23
CA SER A 221 -0.49 -11.17 16.43
C SER A 221 0.12 -10.62 15.14
N THR A 222 1.42 -10.31 15.12
CA THR A 222 2.08 -9.81 13.90
C THR A 222 2.20 -10.89 12.83
N MET A 223 2.23 -12.17 13.22
CA MET A 223 2.15 -13.30 12.29
C MET A 223 0.76 -13.38 11.66
N VAL A 224 -0.31 -13.08 12.41
CA VAL A 224 -1.68 -13.02 11.86
C VAL A 224 -1.75 -11.93 10.79
N THR A 225 -1.23 -10.74 11.07
CA THR A 225 -1.15 -9.64 10.10
C THR A 225 -0.37 -10.02 8.85
N ALA A 226 0.76 -10.72 9.00
CA ALA A 226 1.53 -11.20 7.86
C ALA A 226 0.76 -12.25 7.03
N MET A 227 0.16 -13.25 7.67
CA MET A 227 -0.63 -14.27 6.98
C MET A 227 -1.89 -13.70 6.30
N MET A 228 -2.50 -12.66 6.86
CA MET A 228 -3.60 -11.92 6.21
C MET A 228 -3.12 -11.28 4.90
N ASN A 229 -1.95 -10.62 4.91
CA ASN A 229 -1.38 -10.02 3.72
C ASN A 229 -1.00 -11.07 2.66
N ASP A 230 -0.46 -12.21 3.10
CA ASP A 230 -0.13 -13.37 2.25
C ASP A 230 -1.38 -13.92 1.55
N ALA A 231 -2.51 -13.98 2.24
CA ALA A 231 -3.76 -14.46 1.65
C ALA A 231 -4.37 -13.54 0.56
N THR A 232 -3.86 -12.32 0.38
CA THR A 232 -4.50 -11.31 -0.49
C THR A 232 -4.36 -11.56 -1.99
N ASP A 233 -3.43 -12.41 -2.42
CA ASP A 233 -3.23 -12.74 -3.84
C ASP A 233 -3.73 -14.16 -4.21
N GLY A 234 -4.30 -14.87 -3.22
CA GLY A 234 -4.80 -16.22 -3.39
C GLY A 234 -3.74 -17.32 -3.30
N ILE A 235 -2.50 -16.99 -2.93
CA ILE A 235 -1.40 -17.94 -2.78
C ILE A 235 -0.69 -17.67 -1.44
N LEU A 236 -0.64 -18.66 -0.56
CA LEU A 236 0.10 -18.55 0.70
C LEU A 236 1.59 -18.88 0.50
N ASP A 237 2.30 -18.02 -0.26
CA ASP A 237 3.72 -18.19 -0.64
C ASP A 237 4.66 -17.16 0.01
N GLY A 238 4.24 -16.57 1.12
CA GLY A 238 4.97 -15.52 1.83
C GLY A 238 4.98 -14.17 1.11
N LYS A 239 4.08 -13.96 0.13
CA LYS A 239 4.00 -12.74 -0.67
C LYS A 239 2.59 -12.20 -0.77
N ALA A 240 2.50 -10.90 -1.03
CA ALA A 240 1.30 -10.24 -1.50
C ALA A 240 1.55 -9.79 -2.95
N GLY A 241 1.13 -10.61 -3.90
CA GLY A 241 1.46 -10.46 -5.31
C GLY A 241 2.93 -10.76 -5.56
N ALA A 242 3.71 -9.75 -5.92
CA ALA A 242 5.15 -9.91 -6.16
C ALA A 242 6.03 -9.60 -4.93
N MET A 243 5.46 -8.99 -3.88
CA MET A 243 6.22 -8.53 -2.71
C MET A 243 6.24 -9.57 -1.60
N SER A 244 7.42 -9.87 -1.04
CA SER A 244 7.49 -10.61 0.22
C SER A 244 6.77 -9.84 1.33
N VAL A 245 5.93 -10.55 2.08
CA VAL A 245 5.21 -9.97 3.21
C VAL A 245 6.19 -9.71 4.35
N GLN A 246 6.22 -8.48 4.87
CA GLN A 246 7.03 -8.14 6.03
C GLN A 246 6.32 -8.51 7.33
N MET A 247 7.04 -9.10 8.28
CA MET A 247 6.53 -9.42 9.61
C MET A 247 6.94 -8.33 10.61
N GLY A 248 6.05 -7.90 11.51
CA GLY A 248 6.43 -7.08 12.68
C GLY A 248 6.91 -5.65 12.41
N GLY A 249 6.53 -5.05 11.28
CA GLY A 249 6.95 -3.68 10.90
C GLY A 249 8.41 -3.61 10.44
N MET A 250 8.96 -2.39 10.31
CA MET A 250 10.28 -2.12 9.70
C MET A 250 11.47 -2.89 10.31
N ALA A 251 11.35 -3.39 11.54
CA ALA A 251 12.40 -4.13 12.24
C ALA A 251 12.29 -5.67 12.15
N GLY A 252 11.19 -6.20 11.60
CA GLY A 252 11.02 -7.65 11.46
C GLY A 252 11.37 -8.17 10.06
N GLY A 253 11.62 -9.48 9.99
CA GLY A 253 12.04 -10.17 8.77
C GLY A 253 10.90 -10.39 7.77
N MET A 254 11.24 -10.98 6.62
CA MET A 254 10.27 -11.36 5.58
C MET A 254 9.61 -12.70 5.91
N LEU A 255 8.30 -12.79 5.67
CA LEU A 255 7.53 -14.02 5.80
C LEU A 255 8.12 -15.07 4.84
N PRO A 256 8.53 -16.25 5.33
CA PRO A 256 9.14 -17.26 4.47
C PRO A 256 8.14 -17.77 3.44
N ALA A 257 8.64 -18.16 2.26
CA ALA A 257 7.77 -18.65 1.18
C ALA A 257 7.05 -19.98 1.49
N THR A 258 7.43 -20.63 2.58
CA THR A 258 6.81 -21.84 3.09
C THR A 258 5.76 -21.58 4.17
N ALA A 259 5.44 -20.31 4.46
CA ALA A 259 4.57 -19.90 5.55
C ALA A 259 3.15 -20.48 5.46
N GLY A 260 2.60 -20.65 4.26
CA GLY A 260 1.33 -21.32 4.03
C GLY A 260 1.37 -22.84 3.90
N THR A 261 2.57 -23.43 3.81
CA THR A 261 2.76 -24.82 3.36
C THR A 261 3.62 -25.61 4.35
N THR A 262 4.81 -26.06 3.93
CA THR A 262 5.73 -26.87 4.72
C THR A 262 6.20 -26.17 6.00
N GLY A 263 6.31 -24.84 6.01
CA GLY A 263 6.64 -24.05 7.20
C GLY A 263 5.54 -24.14 8.25
N MET A 264 4.27 -23.99 7.85
CA MET A 264 3.12 -24.18 8.73
C MET A 264 3.02 -25.63 9.21
N GLY A 265 3.22 -26.61 8.31
CA GLY A 265 3.24 -28.03 8.66
C GLY A 265 4.32 -28.36 9.70
N ALA A 266 5.52 -27.81 9.54
CA ALA A 266 6.62 -27.96 10.50
C ALA A 266 6.29 -27.31 11.85
N ALA A 267 5.71 -26.10 11.85
CA ALA A 267 5.29 -25.43 13.08
C ALA A 267 4.19 -26.21 13.82
N MET A 268 3.23 -26.78 13.07
CA MET A 268 2.19 -27.65 13.62
C MET A 268 2.80 -28.90 14.25
N ASN A 269 3.76 -29.55 13.58
CA ASN A 269 4.48 -30.69 14.13
C ASN A 269 5.29 -30.36 15.39
N ALA A 270 5.95 -29.20 15.39
CA ALA A 270 6.69 -28.70 16.54
C ALA A 270 5.77 -28.36 17.72
N PHE A 271 4.55 -27.87 17.47
CA PHE A 271 3.58 -27.62 18.53
C PHE A 271 3.01 -28.93 19.09
N MET A 272 2.64 -29.89 18.24
CA MET A 272 2.08 -31.19 18.64
C MET A 272 2.96 -31.94 19.65
N THR A 273 4.28 -31.82 19.50
CA THR A 273 5.28 -32.49 20.32
C THR A 273 5.78 -31.64 21.49
N SER A 274 5.27 -30.41 21.64
CA SER A 274 5.65 -29.50 22.72
C SER A 274 4.90 -29.80 24.03
N THR A 275 5.43 -29.30 25.15
CA THR A 275 4.78 -29.40 26.46
C THR A 275 3.54 -28.51 26.60
N GLN A 276 3.32 -27.57 25.67
CA GLN A 276 2.15 -26.72 25.62
C GLN A 276 0.92 -27.44 25.06
N ASN A 277 1.11 -28.48 24.23
CA ASN A 277 -0.02 -29.30 23.77
C ASN A 277 -0.50 -30.24 24.88
N LYS A 278 -1.55 -29.84 25.58
CA LYS A 278 -2.20 -30.65 26.64
C LYS A 278 -3.45 -31.39 26.14
N SER A 279 -3.86 -31.15 24.89
CA SER A 279 -5.08 -31.71 24.33
C SER A 279 -5.05 -33.23 24.13
N GLY A 280 -3.85 -33.79 23.91
CA GLY A 280 -3.65 -35.17 23.46
C GLY A 280 -3.86 -35.39 21.96
N VAL A 281 -4.11 -34.33 21.19
CA VAL A 281 -4.39 -34.40 19.74
C VAL A 281 -3.10 -34.38 18.93
N THR A 282 -3.09 -35.19 17.85
CA THR A 282 -2.14 -35.07 16.75
C THR A 282 -2.91 -35.02 15.42
N THR A 283 -2.46 -34.20 14.48
CA THR A 283 -3.12 -33.91 13.19
C THR A 283 -2.21 -34.28 12.01
N GLY A 284 -1.65 -35.50 12.02
CA GLY A 284 -0.69 -35.95 11.00
C GLY A 284 -1.20 -35.82 9.55
N THR A 285 -2.49 -36.08 9.32
CA THR A 285 -3.12 -35.88 7.99
C THR A 285 -3.07 -34.43 7.53
N LEU A 286 -3.33 -33.47 8.42
CA LEU A 286 -3.28 -32.04 8.09
C LEU A 286 -1.84 -31.59 7.85
N VAL A 287 -0.88 -32.06 8.66
CA VAL A 287 0.55 -31.79 8.43
C VAL A 287 1.00 -32.31 7.06
N ASN A 288 0.64 -33.55 6.70
CA ASN A 288 0.97 -34.11 5.40
C ASN A 288 0.36 -33.31 4.24
N LYS A 289 -0.88 -32.83 4.41
CA LYS A 289 -1.54 -31.96 3.44
C LYS A 289 -0.80 -30.64 3.26
N LEU A 290 -0.45 -29.96 4.34
CA LEU A 290 0.30 -28.69 4.29
C LEU A 290 1.70 -28.88 3.69
N ASN A 291 2.36 -30.01 3.99
CA ASN A 291 3.68 -30.33 3.45
C ASN A 291 3.66 -30.60 1.93
N GLY A 292 2.53 -31.10 1.39
CA GLY A 292 2.33 -31.33 -0.04
C GLY A 292 1.63 -30.19 -0.78
N ALA A 293 1.27 -29.11 -0.09
CA ALA A 293 0.53 -27.99 -0.68
C ALA A 293 1.43 -27.06 -1.48
N SER A 294 0.91 -26.50 -2.58
CA SER A 294 1.56 -25.44 -3.37
C SER A 294 1.36 -24.04 -2.82
N GLY A 295 0.55 -23.89 -1.76
CA GLY A 295 0.12 -22.59 -1.22
C GLY A 295 -1.08 -22.00 -1.96
N GLN A 296 -1.42 -22.49 -3.16
CA GLN A 296 -2.57 -22.00 -3.92
C GLN A 296 -3.89 -22.28 -3.19
N ILE A 297 -4.67 -21.24 -2.98
CA ILE A 297 -6.01 -21.33 -2.40
C ILE A 297 -7.00 -21.58 -3.56
N SER A 298 -7.54 -22.81 -3.62
CA SER A 298 -8.59 -23.36 -4.52
C SER A 298 -8.97 -22.61 -5.82
N SER A 299 -9.08 -23.34 -6.93
CA SER A 299 -9.59 -22.86 -8.24
C SER A 299 -11.07 -22.47 -8.29
N GLY A 300 -11.84 -22.66 -7.21
CA GLY A 300 -13.25 -22.27 -7.10
C GLY A 300 -13.48 -20.84 -6.57
N VAL A 301 -12.42 -20.12 -6.22
CA VAL A 301 -12.49 -18.73 -5.75
C VAL A 301 -12.55 -17.80 -6.97
N PRO A 302 -13.50 -16.85 -7.03
CA PRO A 302 -13.50 -15.77 -8.00
C PRO A 302 -12.11 -15.13 -8.16
N ALA A 303 -11.79 -14.71 -9.39
CA ALA A 303 -10.47 -14.18 -9.70
C ALA A 303 -10.11 -13.02 -8.76
N MET A 304 -8.87 -13.04 -8.28
CA MET A 304 -8.31 -11.97 -7.46
C MET A 304 -8.16 -10.71 -8.30
N MET A 305 -8.36 -9.56 -7.65
CA MET A 305 -8.06 -8.25 -8.22
C MET A 305 -6.56 -8.18 -8.49
N ASN A 306 -6.22 -8.06 -9.78
CA ASN A 306 -4.85 -7.86 -10.22
C ASN A 306 -4.74 -6.50 -10.89
N ALA A 307 -4.19 -5.54 -10.17
CA ALA A 307 -3.85 -4.25 -10.74
C ALA A 307 -2.70 -4.45 -11.74
N THR A 308 -2.84 -3.82 -12.90
CA THR A 308 -1.80 -3.81 -13.93
C THR A 308 -1.52 -2.38 -14.34
N LEU A 309 -0.25 -2.06 -14.48
CA LEU A 309 0.18 -0.75 -14.96
C LEU A 309 1.05 -0.94 -16.19
N SER A 310 0.61 -0.43 -17.33
CA SER A 310 1.35 -0.46 -18.58
C SER A 310 1.62 0.93 -19.13
N GLY A 311 2.73 1.04 -19.83
CA GLY A 311 3.23 2.32 -20.29
C GLY A 311 4.47 2.22 -21.16
N THR A 312 5.08 3.36 -21.46
CA THR A 312 6.26 3.48 -22.31
C THR A 312 7.30 4.40 -21.65
N VAL A 313 8.54 3.94 -21.55
CA VAL A 313 9.69 4.79 -21.19
C VAL A 313 10.16 5.51 -22.45
N PHE A 314 10.28 6.84 -22.41
CA PHE A 314 10.64 7.62 -23.59
C PHE A 314 11.58 8.79 -23.28
N ASN A 315 12.72 8.80 -23.96
CA ASN A 315 13.68 9.91 -24.03
C ASN A 315 14.34 9.91 -25.42
N GLY A 316 13.52 9.77 -26.46
CA GLY A 316 13.88 9.09 -27.71
C GLY A 316 13.56 7.59 -27.64
N PRO A 317 13.67 6.83 -28.75
CA PRO A 317 13.50 5.37 -28.73
C PRO A 317 14.37 4.73 -27.63
N VAL A 318 13.73 4.05 -26.68
CA VAL A 318 14.37 3.42 -25.51
C VAL A 318 14.38 1.90 -25.69
N SER A 319 15.45 1.26 -25.24
CA SER A 319 15.59 -0.19 -25.11
C SER A 319 16.30 -0.54 -23.80
N LYS A 320 16.13 -1.77 -23.31
CA LYS A 320 16.81 -2.31 -22.12
C LYS A 320 16.54 -1.57 -20.80
N ALA A 321 15.51 -0.72 -20.73
CA ALA A 321 15.13 -0.10 -19.47
C ALA A 321 14.57 -1.16 -18.52
N THR A 322 14.93 -1.10 -17.24
CA THR A 322 14.22 -1.80 -16.18
C THR A 322 13.27 -0.81 -15.53
N VAL A 323 11.98 -1.12 -15.53
CA VAL A 323 10.95 -0.30 -14.90
C VAL A 323 10.54 -0.96 -13.59
N THR A 324 10.65 -0.19 -12.51
CA THR A 324 10.30 -0.62 -11.16
C THR A 324 9.21 0.30 -10.60
N ALA A 325 8.14 -0.29 -10.09
CA ALA A 325 7.11 0.42 -9.34
C ALA A 325 7.44 0.36 -7.84
N PHE A 326 7.29 1.48 -7.16
CA PHE A 326 7.42 1.62 -5.71
C PHE A 326 6.12 2.15 -5.13
N ALA A 327 5.74 1.62 -3.96
CA ALA A 327 4.68 2.18 -3.15
C ALA A 327 5.06 3.58 -2.67
N VAL A 328 4.08 4.41 -2.37
CA VAL A 328 4.32 5.72 -1.78
C VAL A 328 3.68 5.76 -0.40
N ASN A 329 4.52 5.76 0.64
CA ASN A 329 4.10 5.67 2.03
C ASN A 329 4.42 7.00 2.73
N SER A 330 3.38 7.65 3.28
CA SER A 330 3.53 8.95 3.97
C SER A 330 4.28 9.99 3.14
N GLY A 331 4.05 10.00 1.82
CA GLY A 331 4.67 10.92 0.87
C GLY A 331 6.13 10.61 0.48
N ALA A 332 6.70 9.51 0.98
CA ALA A 332 8.03 9.06 0.58
C ALA A 332 7.95 7.80 -0.28
N MET A 333 9.00 7.55 -1.06
CA MET A 333 9.18 6.28 -1.76
C MET A 333 9.26 5.15 -0.74
N GLY A 334 8.38 4.15 -0.89
CA GLY A 334 8.26 2.98 -0.04
C GLY A 334 8.83 1.73 -0.69
N ALA A 335 8.25 0.57 -0.35
CA ALA A 335 8.69 -0.73 -0.85
C ALA A 335 8.48 -0.85 -2.38
N GLN A 336 9.37 -1.59 -3.03
CA GLN A 336 9.19 -1.98 -4.43
C GLN A 336 7.97 -2.91 -4.55
N ILE A 337 7.03 -2.57 -5.44
CA ILE A 337 5.82 -3.34 -5.73
C ILE A 337 6.10 -4.40 -6.80
N ALA A 338 6.69 -3.98 -7.91
CA ALA A 338 6.94 -4.84 -9.07
C ALA A 338 8.12 -4.29 -9.90
N SER A 339 8.79 -5.16 -10.65
CA SER A 339 9.84 -4.75 -11.59
C SER A 339 9.81 -5.62 -12.83
N VAL A 340 9.99 -4.99 -14.00
CA VAL A 340 9.96 -5.65 -15.31
C VAL A 340 10.94 -4.97 -16.26
N ALA A 341 11.51 -5.74 -17.19
CA ALA A 341 12.25 -5.17 -18.31
C ALA A 341 11.27 -4.60 -19.35
N ALA A 342 11.52 -3.37 -19.80
CA ALA A 342 10.83 -2.80 -20.95
C ALA A 342 11.31 -3.48 -22.25
N ASP A 343 10.43 -3.56 -23.24
CA ASP A 343 10.73 -4.11 -24.55
C ASP A 343 11.66 -3.20 -25.39
N SER A 344 11.93 -3.59 -26.64
CA SER A 344 12.79 -2.83 -27.55
C SER A 344 12.22 -1.49 -28.03
N GLN A 345 10.95 -1.20 -27.70
CA GLN A 345 10.25 0.04 -27.97
C GLN A 345 10.06 0.86 -26.68
N GLY A 346 10.52 0.35 -25.54
CA GLY A 346 10.38 0.99 -24.22
C GLY A 346 9.05 0.68 -23.54
N ASN A 347 8.20 -0.20 -24.09
CA ASN A 347 6.93 -0.55 -23.46
C ASN A 347 7.12 -1.52 -22.30
N PHE A 348 6.31 -1.38 -21.27
CA PHE A 348 6.33 -2.26 -20.10
C PHE A 348 4.91 -2.58 -19.63
N THR A 349 4.77 -3.67 -18.89
CA THR A 349 3.53 -4.03 -18.16
C THR A 349 3.92 -4.60 -16.80
N LEU A 350 3.54 -3.89 -15.75
CA LEU A 350 3.82 -4.24 -14.36
C LEU A 350 2.59 -4.92 -13.75
N PRO A 351 2.69 -6.17 -13.29
CA PRO A 351 1.68 -6.78 -12.44
C PRO A 351 1.84 -6.22 -11.02
N LEU A 352 0.93 -5.34 -10.61
CA LEU A 352 0.94 -4.75 -9.27
C LEU A 352 0.18 -5.61 -8.25
N GLY A 353 -0.45 -6.70 -8.69
CA GLY A 353 -1.18 -7.63 -7.82
C GLY A 353 -2.35 -6.94 -7.12
N SER A 354 -2.51 -7.18 -5.82
CA SER A 354 -3.54 -6.56 -4.98
C SER A 354 -3.25 -5.11 -4.58
N TYR A 355 -2.13 -4.52 -5.02
CA TYR A 355 -1.72 -3.20 -4.55
C TYR A 355 -2.75 -2.11 -4.87
N ALA A 356 -3.09 -1.32 -3.85
CA ALA A 356 -3.89 -0.11 -3.95
C ALA A 356 -3.18 1.03 -3.21
N GLY A 357 -3.08 2.19 -3.85
CA GLY A 357 -2.32 3.32 -3.32
C GLY A 357 -1.56 4.08 -4.40
N PRO A 358 -0.93 5.22 -4.05
CA PRO A 358 -0.12 5.98 -5.00
C PRO A 358 1.14 5.20 -5.39
N VAL A 359 1.61 5.42 -6.62
CA VAL A 359 2.75 4.68 -7.19
C VAL A 359 3.79 5.63 -7.76
N MET A 360 5.05 5.38 -7.42
CA MET A 360 6.20 5.98 -8.10
C MET A 360 6.81 4.93 -9.04
N LEU A 361 6.91 5.27 -10.32
CA LEU A 361 7.64 4.49 -11.30
C LEU A 361 9.07 5.02 -11.44
N GLN A 362 10.02 4.11 -11.59
CA GLN A 362 11.41 4.42 -11.87
C GLN A 362 11.92 3.55 -13.02
N ALA A 363 12.45 4.17 -14.06
CA ALA A 363 13.12 3.52 -15.17
C ALA A 363 14.63 3.76 -15.08
N SER A 364 15.42 2.68 -15.03
CA SER A 364 16.88 2.73 -14.94
C SER A 364 17.55 1.79 -15.96
N GLY A 365 18.85 1.97 -16.18
CA GLY A 365 19.65 1.10 -17.05
C GLY A 365 19.32 1.17 -18.55
N ALA A 366 18.53 2.17 -18.97
CA ALA A 366 18.06 2.25 -20.35
C ALA A 366 19.17 2.63 -21.34
N SER A 367 19.12 2.07 -22.55
CA SER A 367 19.81 2.59 -23.72
C SER A 367 18.79 3.31 -24.61
N TYR A 368 19.08 4.56 -24.98
CA TYR A 368 18.17 5.40 -25.76
C TYR A 368 18.87 6.09 -26.92
N THR A 369 18.14 6.38 -27.99
CA THR A 369 18.67 7.20 -29.09
C THR A 369 18.52 8.67 -28.73
N ASP A 370 19.64 9.34 -28.46
CA ASP A 370 19.66 10.78 -28.17
C ASP A 370 19.16 11.56 -29.39
N GLN A 371 18.19 12.44 -29.16
CA GLN A 371 17.47 13.12 -30.23
C GLN A 371 18.35 14.13 -30.97
N ALA A 372 19.25 14.81 -30.28
CA ALA A 372 20.11 15.83 -30.88
C ALA A 372 21.30 15.24 -31.66
N THR A 373 21.89 14.14 -31.18
CA THR A 373 23.05 13.51 -31.82
C THR A 373 22.69 12.37 -32.76
N LYS A 374 21.48 11.79 -32.64
CA LYS A 374 21.06 10.53 -33.28
C LYS A 374 21.91 9.31 -32.89
N THR A 375 22.69 9.41 -31.81
CA THR A 375 23.53 8.29 -31.32
C THR A 375 22.84 7.56 -30.18
N THR A 376 23.03 6.25 -30.10
CA THR A 376 22.60 5.49 -28.92
C THR A 376 23.48 5.85 -27.72
N MET A 377 22.86 6.30 -26.64
CA MET A 377 23.48 6.55 -25.34
C MET A 377 22.94 5.56 -24.31
N THR A 378 23.74 5.23 -23.31
CA THR A 378 23.29 4.46 -22.14
C THR A 378 23.15 5.42 -20.97
N MET A 379 22.01 5.38 -20.27
CA MET A 379 21.81 6.15 -19.05
C MET A 379 22.95 5.87 -18.06
N ALA A 380 23.41 6.90 -17.35
CA ALA A 380 24.43 6.72 -16.33
C ALA A 380 23.94 5.79 -15.21
N ALA A 381 24.85 5.06 -14.56
CA ALA A 381 24.51 3.98 -13.62
C ALA A 381 23.60 4.40 -12.44
N ASN A 382 23.60 5.69 -12.08
CA ASN A 382 22.79 6.24 -10.99
C ASN A 382 21.66 7.17 -11.49
N ASP A 383 21.55 7.37 -12.80
CA ASP A 383 20.47 8.16 -13.38
C ASP A 383 19.23 7.28 -13.55
N PHE A 384 18.07 7.89 -13.34
CA PHE A 384 16.77 7.26 -13.58
C PHE A 384 15.81 8.31 -14.13
N MET A 385 14.80 7.84 -14.86
CA MET A 385 13.60 8.63 -15.15
C MET A 385 12.46 8.13 -14.27
N SER A 386 11.58 9.01 -13.86
CA SER A 386 10.47 8.66 -12.96
C SER A 386 9.13 9.21 -13.44
N ALA A 387 8.06 8.67 -12.89
CA ALA A 387 6.71 9.21 -12.98
C ALA A 387 6.00 8.91 -11.67
N ALA A 388 5.11 9.80 -11.23
CA ALA A 388 4.27 9.57 -10.05
C ALA A 388 2.80 9.56 -10.45
N LEU A 389 2.10 8.53 -9.99
CA LEU A 389 0.66 8.35 -10.15
C LEU A 389 -0.02 8.46 -8.80
N THR A 390 -1.20 9.09 -8.81
CA THR A 390 -2.10 9.11 -7.66
C THR A 390 -2.60 7.70 -7.35
N THR A 391 -3.34 7.57 -6.24
CA THR A 391 -3.90 6.30 -5.77
C THR A 391 -4.54 5.47 -6.89
N LEU A 392 -3.93 4.30 -7.13
CA LEU A 392 -4.50 3.23 -7.91
C LEU A 392 -5.51 2.48 -7.06
N ALA A 393 -6.71 2.24 -7.60
CA ALA A 393 -7.65 1.34 -6.96
C ALA A 393 -7.14 -0.11 -7.04
N SER A 394 -7.50 -0.95 -6.06
CA SER A 394 -7.22 -2.38 -6.13
C SER A 394 -7.79 -2.98 -7.42
N GLY A 395 -6.99 -3.78 -8.13
CA GLY A 395 -7.41 -4.36 -9.41
C GLY A 395 -7.46 -3.39 -10.59
N ALA A 396 -7.00 -2.15 -10.43
CA ALA A 396 -7.02 -1.17 -11.51
C ALA A 396 -6.09 -1.56 -12.67
N THR A 397 -6.59 -1.46 -13.89
CA THR A 397 -5.78 -1.54 -15.11
C THR A 397 -5.54 -0.13 -15.63
N VAL A 398 -4.31 0.36 -15.46
CA VAL A 398 -3.87 1.65 -15.97
C VAL A 398 -2.96 1.41 -17.18
N THR A 399 -3.25 2.07 -18.29
CA THR A 399 -2.52 1.90 -19.54
C THR A 399 -2.12 3.26 -20.13
N GLY A 400 -1.07 3.26 -20.96
CA GLY A 400 -0.64 4.46 -21.67
C GLY A 400 0.13 5.47 -20.83
N VAL A 401 0.75 5.03 -19.73
CA VAL A 401 1.57 5.88 -18.86
C VAL A 401 2.93 6.14 -19.52
N TRP A 402 3.35 7.39 -19.63
CA TRP A 402 4.66 7.76 -20.14
C TRP A 402 5.64 8.05 -19.01
N ILE A 403 6.84 7.45 -19.07
CA ILE A 403 7.96 7.80 -18.20
C ILE A 403 8.95 8.60 -19.05
N THR A 404 9.00 9.92 -18.81
CA THR A 404 9.82 10.87 -19.56
C THR A 404 10.60 11.80 -18.61
N PRO A 405 11.54 12.60 -19.13
CA PRO A 405 12.15 13.68 -18.36
C PRO A 405 11.14 14.63 -17.68
N ILE A 406 10.00 14.94 -18.33
CA ILE A 406 8.99 15.87 -17.78
C ILE A 406 8.22 15.23 -16.63
N THR A 407 7.85 13.94 -16.74
CA THR A 407 7.23 13.24 -15.61
C THR A 407 8.21 13.05 -14.45
N ALA A 408 9.52 12.97 -14.74
CA ALA A 408 10.54 12.88 -13.72
C ALA A 408 10.69 14.20 -12.95
N MET A 409 10.65 15.34 -13.65
CA MET A 409 10.57 16.67 -13.03
C MET A 409 9.31 16.81 -12.15
N ALA A 410 8.15 16.38 -12.63
CA ALA A 410 6.91 16.41 -11.86
C ALA A 410 6.98 15.55 -10.60
N GLN A 411 7.53 14.34 -10.71
CA GLN A 411 7.76 13.47 -9.55
C GLN A 411 8.75 14.11 -8.55
N SER A 412 9.84 14.72 -9.02
CA SER A 412 10.80 15.40 -8.16
C SER A 412 10.17 16.56 -7.40
N ARG A 413 9.36 17.39 -8.08
CA ARG A 413 8.58 18.45 -7.44
C ARG A 413 7.60 17.90 -6.40
N ALA A 414 6.82 16.86 -6.73
CA ALA A 414 5.91 16.24 -5.77
C ALA A 414 6.64 15.73 -4.51
N SER A 415 7.85 15.18 -4.67
CA SER A 415 8.66 14.70 -3.54
C SER A 415 9.20 15.82 -2.64
N ALA A 416 9.39 17.03 -3.18
CA ALA A 416 9.92 18.19 -2.45
C ALA A 416 8.82 19.08 -1.84
N MET A 417 7.57 18.91 -2.26
CA MET A 417 6.42 19.57 -1.63
C MET A 417 6.23 19.13 -0.17
N SER A 418 5.63 20.00 0.64
CA SER A 418 5.32 19.66 2.04
C SER A 418 4.43 18.41 2.11
N GLY A 419 4.83 17.44 2.93
CA GLY A 419 4.16 16.15 3.03
C GLY A 419 4.54 15.14 1.93
N GLY A 420 5.43 15.49 1.00
CA GLY A 420 5.95 14.60 -0.04
C GLY A 420 4.91 14.21 -1.11
N MET A 421 5.08 13.05 -1.73
CA MET A 421 4.24 12.52 -2.81
C MET A 421 2.84 12.06 -2.32
N THR A 422 2.03 12.98 -1.79
CA THR A 422 0.60 12.75 -1.56
C THR A 422 -0.19 12.82 -2.88
N ASP A 423 -1.40 12.27 -2.95
CA ASP A 423 -2.23 12.38 -4.17
C ASP A 423 -2.43 13.82 -4.64
N ALA A 424 -2.65 14.74 -3.70
CA ALA A 424 -2.79 16.16 -3.99
C ALA A 424 -1.49 16.74 -4.57
N ASN A 425 -0.33 16.41 -4.00
CA ASN A 425 0.96 16.92 -4.48
C ASN A 425 1.37 16.28 -5.81
N ILE A 426 1.10 15.00 -6.03
CA ILE A 426 1.32 14.31 -7.30
C ILE A 426 0.47 14.96 -8.39
N ALA A 427 -0.83 15.13 -8.17
CA ALA A 427 -1.73 15.76 -9.13
C ALA A 427 -1.32 17.22 -9.42
N ALA A 428 -0.99 17.99 -8.38
CA ALA A 428 -0.55 19.37 -8.52
C ALA A 428 0.77 19.48 -9.30
N ALA A 429 1.76 18.63 -9.01
CA ALA A 429 3.04 18.68 -9.70
C ALA A 429 2.94 18.23 -11.17
N ASN A 430 2.15 17.19 -11.47
CA ASN A 430 1.88 16.77 -12.84
C ASN A 430 1.19 17.89 -13.64
N SER A 431 0.19 18.55 -13.05
CA SER A 431 -0.50 19.68 -13.68
C SER A 431 0.38 20.92 -13.84
N ALA A 432 1.24 21.22 -12.85
CA ALA A 432 2.16 22.35 -12.89
C ALA A 432 3.19 22.18 -14.02
N MET A 433 3.84 21.01 -14.12
CA MET A 433 4.79 20.72 -15.19
C MET A 433 4.13 20.69 -16.57
N GLY A 434 2.94 20.10 -16.67
CA GLY A 434 2.15 20.13 -17.91
C GLY A 434 1.82 21.55 -18.34
N SER A 435 1.35 22.38 -17.41
CA SER A 435 1.08 23.80 -17.67
C SER A 435 2.33 24.57 -18.05
N TYR A 436 3.48 24.27 -17.44
CA TYR A 436 4.75 24.94 -17.74
C TYR A 436 5.18 24.70 -19.20
N PHE A 437 5.07 23.45 -19.67
CA PHE A 437 5.47 23.04 -21.03
C PHE A 437 4.31 23.01 -22.06
N SER A 438 3.13 23.54 -21.71
CA SER A 438 1.94 23.53 -22.56
C SER A 438 1.55 22.12 -23.05
N VAL A 439 1.53 21.15 -22.12
CA VAL A 439 1.07 19.77 -22.30
C VAL A 439 -0.06 19.52 -21.30
N SER A 440 -1.26 19.20 -21.76
CA SER A 440 -2.42 19.06 -20.86
C SER A 440 -2.29 17.89 -19.88
N ASP A 441 -1.70 16.78 -20.33
CA ASP A 441 -1.47 15.58 -19.53
C ASP A 441 -0.12 14.94 -19.87
N ILE A 442 0.88 15.17 -19.02
CA ILE A 442 2.24 14.65 -19.22
C ILE A 442 2.33 13.13 -19.01
N LEU A 443 1.33 12.49 -18.37
CA LEU A 443 1.33 11.06 -18.12
C LEU A 443 0.73 10.28 -19.28
N HIS A 444 -0.26 10.83 -20.00
CA HIS A 444 -0.98 10.08 -21.05
C HIS A 444 -0.82 10.64 -22.46
N VAL A 445 -0.34 11.86 -22.64
CA VAL A 445 -0.01 12.37 -23.98
C VAL A 445 1.27 11.69 -24.47
N GLN A 446 1.16 11.00 -25.60
CA GLN A 446 2.30 10.46 -26.32
C GLN A 446 3.21 11.60 -26.84
N PRO A 447 4.50 11.65 -26.43
CA PRO A 447 5.44 12.59 -27.02
C PRO A 447 5.66 12.28 -28.50
N MET A 448 5.62 13.31 -29.35
CA MET A 448 6.02 13.18 -30.75
C MET A 448 7.52 12.83 -30.82
N ASN A 449 7.90 11.88 -31.67
CA ASN A 449 9.31 11.59 -31.94
C ASN A 449 9.82 12.41 -33.15
N PRO A 450 10.65 13.44 -32.96
CA PRO A 450 11.12 14.30 -34.06
C PRO A 450 12.14 13.63 -34.98
N LEU A 451 12.61 12.43 -34.64
CA LEU A 451 13.49 11.62 -35.50
C LEU A 451 12.73 10.83 -36.56
N VAL A 452 11.40 10.77 -36.48
CA VAL A 452 10.55 10.09 -37.46
C VAL A 452 10.10 11.12 -38.51
N ALA A 453 10.37 10.82 -39.78
CA ALA A 453 10.06 11.73 -40.87
C ALA A 453 8.55 12.06 -40.93
N GLY A 454 8.21 13.35 -40.94
CA GLY A 454 6.82 13.81 -41.03
C GLY A 454 5.99 13.61 -39.76
N SER A 455 6.58 13.21 -38.64
CA SER A 455 5.86 12.91 -37.38
C SER A 455 5.08 14.08 -36.77
N GLY A 456 5.40 15.33 -37.16
CA GLY A 456 4.62 16.51 -36.78
C GLY A 456 3.28 16.60 -37.51
N THR A 457 3.16 15.96 -38.67
CA THR A 457 1.94 15.96 -39.47
C THR A 457 0.89 15.08 -38.79
N GLY A 458 -0.17 15.70 -38.25
CA GLY A 458 -1.25 15.00 -37.54
C GLY A 458 -0.99 14.74 -36.05
N ALA A 459 0.17 15.13 -35.52
CA ALA A 459 0.38 15.17 -34.07
C ALA A 459 -0.41 16.33 -33.44
N SER A 460 -1.01 16.12 -32.27
CA SER A 460 -1.63 17.19 -31.50
C SER A 460 -0.59 18.22 -31.04
N GLN A 461 -1.01 19.46 -30.77
CA GLN A 461 -0.10 20.49 -30.25
C GLN A 461 0.60 20.01 -28.96
N ASP A 462 -0.10 19.30 -28.08
CA ASP A 462 0.47 18.73 -26.87
C ASP A 462 1.59 17.73 -27.19
N ALA A 463 1.37 16.80 -28.14
CA ALA A 463 2.39 15.83 -28.54
C ALA A 463 3.62 16.52 -29.16
N GLN A 464 3.40 17.57 -29.95
CA GLN A 464 4.46 18.40 -30.54
C GLN A 464 5.26 19.12 -29.44
N ASN A 465 4.58 19.84 -28.54
CA ASN A 465 5.18 20.54 -27.40
C ASN A 465 6.00 19.60 -26.52
N TYR A 466 5.45 18.43 -26.22
CA TYR A 466 6.09 17.43 -25.41
C TYR A 466 7.37 16.90 -26.09
N GLY A 467 7.24 16.39 -27.32
CA GLY A 467 8.35 15.82 -28.08
C GLY A 467 9.49 16.80 -28.33
N MET A 468 9.16 18.05 -28.67
CA MET A 468 10.13 19.10 -28.94
C MET A 468 10.83 19.60 -27.67
N THR A 469 10.15 19.61 -26.52
CA THR A 469 10.78 19.92 -25.23
C THR A 469 11.84 18.88 -24.87
N LEU A 470 11.53 17.59 -25.04
CA LEU A 470 12.50 16.51 -24.79
C LEU A 470 13.72 16.63 -25.70
N ALA A 471 13.49 16.90 -26.99
CA ALA A 471 14.58 17.10 -27.95
C ALA A 471 15.41 18.37 -27.66
N ALA A 472 14.78 19.43 -27.15
CA ALA A 472 15.48 20.63 -26.71
C ALA A 472 16.41 20.35 -25.52
N MET A 473 16.01 19.53 -24.55
CA MET A 473 16.88 19.12 -23.43
C MET A 473 18.09 18.32 -23.93
N SER A 474 17.86 17.39 -24.85
CA SER A 474 18.94 16.64 -25.53
C SER A 474 19.88 17.58 -26.29
N LYS A 475 19.35 18.58 -27.01
CA LYS A 475 20.16 19.59 -27.71
C LYS A 475 20.93 20.48 -26.75
N TYR A 476 20.35 20.84 -25.62
CA TYR A 476 21.02 21.64 -24.61
C TYR A 476 22.20 20.87 -24.00
N ALA A 477 22.00 19.59 -23.69
CA ALA A 477 23.07 18.71 -23.22
C ALA A 477 24.22 18.62 -24.24
N GLN A 478 23.90 18.49 -25.54
CA GLN A 478 24.90 18.50 -26.60
C GLN A 478 25.67 19.83 -26.65
N THR A 479 24.99 20.99 -26.56
CA THR A 479 25.62 22.31 -26.59
C THR A 479 26.59 22.51 -25.42
N LEU A 480 26.26 21.98 -24.25
CA LEU A 480 27.14 22.01 -23.09
C LEU A 480 28.30 21.02 -23.21
N GLY A 481 28.26 20.05 -24.12
CA GLY A 481 29.29 19.02 -24.27
C GLY A 481 29.19 17.92 -23.22
N LEU A 482 27.99 17.64 -22.71
CA LEU A 482 27.76 16.54 -21.77
C LEU A 482 28.01 15.19 -22.45
N SER A 483 28.72 14.29 -21.77
CA SER A 483 29.03 12.94 -22.29
C SER A 483 27.78 12.05 -22.40
N VAL A 484 26.77 12.30 -21.56
CA VAL A 484 25.48 11.57 -21.54
C VAL A 484 24.37 12.57 -21.26
N SER A 485 23.33 12.62 -22.11
CA SER A 485 22.24 13.60 -21.96
C SER A 485 21.32 13.33 -20.76
N SER A 486 21.34 12.14 -20.15
CA SER A 486 20.62 11.84 -18.90
C SER A 486 21.07 12.71 -17.73
N THR A 487 22.32 13.19 -17.74
CA THR A 487 22.82 14.13 -16.72
C THR A 487 22.09 15.48 -16.72
N MET A 488 21.67 15.96 -17.90
CA MET A 488 20.82 17.15 -18.02
C MET A 488 19.43 16.89 -17.42
N VAL A 489 18.86 15.70 -17.65
CA VAL A 489 17.56 15.31 -17.07
C VAL A 489 17.63 15.33 -15.55
N THR A 490 18.66 14.71 -14.96
CA THR A 490 18.90 14.73 -13.51
C THR A 490 19.08 16.16 -12.97
N ALA A 491 19.74 17.05 -13.72
CA ALA A 491 19.89 18.44 -13.34
C ALA A 491 18.56 19.19 -13.35
N MET A 492 17.76 19.06 -14.42
CA MET A 492 16.44 19.69 -14.53
C MET A 492 15.43 19.15 -13.52
N MET A 493 15.52 17.87 -13.14
CA MET A 493 14.74 17.32 -12.03
C MET A 493 15.02 18.05 -10.72
N ASN A 494 16.31 18.29 -10.41
CA ASN A 494 16.69 19.01 -9.21
C ASN A 494 16.25 20.48 -9.24
N ASP A 495 16.23 21.08 -10.43
CA ASP A 495 15.78 22.45 -10.68
C ASP A 495 14.27 22.57 -10.44
N ALA A 496 13.48 21.66 -11.02
CA ALA A 496 12.03 21.64 -10.83
C ALA A 496 11.59 21.37 -9.38
N ALA A 497 12.47 20.80 -8.55
CA ALA A 497 12.13 20.33 -7.21
C ALA A 497 11.68 21.46 -6.27
N ASP A 498 12.25 22.65 -6.38
CA ASP A 498 11.89 23.79 -5.51
C ASP A 498 10.74 24.65 -6.08
N GLY A 499 10.22 24.29 -7.26
CA GLY A 499 9.15 24.98 -7.95
C GLY A 499 9.61 26.16 -8.83
N VAL A 500 10.92 26.35 -9.03
CA VAL A 500 11.46 27.38 -9.92
C VAL A 500 12.57 26.81 -10.79
N MET A 501 12.41 26.89 -12.11
CA MET A 501 13.44 26.47 -13.08
C MET A 501 14.54 27.54 -13.26
N ASP A 502 15.33 27.80 -12.22
CA ASP A 502 16.34 28.88 -12.16
C ASP A 502 17.80 28.38 -12.04
N GLY A 503 18.06 27.13 -12.40
CA GLY A 503 19.35 26.48 -12.30
C GLY A 503 19.78 26.14 -10.87
N LYS A 504 18.89 26.25 -9.88
CA LYS A 504 19.19 26.00 -8.47
C LYS A 504 18.24 24.96 -7.87
N LYS A 505 18.66 24.43 -6.72
CA LYS A 505 17.82 23.67 -5.82
C LYS A 505 17.81 24.39 -4.48
N GLY A 506 16.72 25.10 -4.21
CA GLY A 506 16.63 26.10 -3.15
C GLY A 506 17.62 27.23 -3.43
N THR A 507 18.62 27.38 -2.56
CA THR A 507 19.63 28.44 -2.71
C THR A 507 20.90 27.98 -3.43
N SER A 508 21.04 26.67 -3.68
CA SER A 508 22.28 26.07 -4.17
C SER A 508 22.23 25.85 -5.68
N GLN A 509 23.21 26.36 -6.41
CA GLN A 509 23.31 26.11 -7.84
C GLN A 509 23.54 24.62 -8.14
N ILE A 510 22.90 24.12 -9.19
CA ILE A 510 22.96 22.71 -9.55
C ILE A 510 24.23 22.44 -10.36
N SER A 511 25.04 21.51 -9.85
CA SER A 511 26.26 21.07 -10.52
C SER A 511 25.96 19.92 -11.49
N MET A 512 26.44 20.03 -12.73
CA MET A 512 26.39 19.00 -13.76
C MET A 512 27.77 18.37 -13.96
N SER A 513 27.86 17.04 -13.90
CA SER A 513 29.09 16.33 -14.20
C SER A 513 29.35 16.35 -15.71
N MET A 514 30.51 16.86 -16.13
CA MET A 514 30.91 16.90 -17.55
C MET A 514 31.63 15.62 -18.00
N GLY A 515 31.69 14.60 -17.13
CA GLY A 515 32.48 13.38 -17.32
C GLY A 515 33.76 13.37 -16.49
N ALA A 516 34.40 12.19 -16.38
CA ALA A 516 35.50 11.94 -15.44
C ALA A 516 36.76 12.81 -15.64
N MET A 517 36.90 13.47 -16.80
CA MET A 517 38.10 14.25 -17.16
C MET A 517 37.87 15.77 -17.32
N MET A 518 36.61 16.25 -17.34
CA MET A 518 36.26 17.64 -17.68
C MET A 518 35.72 18.46 -16.50
N GLY A 519 35.70 17.89 -15.28
CA GLY A 519 35.19 18.56 -14.08
C GLY A 519 33.66 18.69 -14.06
N ALA A 520 33.15 19.64 -13.28
CA ALA A 520 31.72 19.92 -13.17
C ALA A 520 31.40 21.32 -13.70
N SER A 521 30.32 21.43 -14.46
CA SER A 521 29.72 22.71 -14.89
C SER A 521 28.54 23.06 -13.99
N GLN A 522 28.10 24.30 -13.99
CA GLN A 522 26.91 24.74 -13.25
C GLN A 522 25.74 24.92 -14.20
N LEU A 523 24.54 24.54 -13.76
CA LEU A 523 23.31 24.78 -14.50
C LEU A 523 23.05 26.30 -14.53
N ALA A 524 22.82 26.84 -15.73
CA ALA A 524 22.61 28.27 -15.91
C ALA A 524 21.27 28.69 -15.28
N SER A 525 21.18 29.95 -14.82
CA SER A 525 19.93 30.42 -14.21
C SER A 525 18.76 30.58 -15.18
N THR A 526 19.04 30.46 -16.47
CA THR A 526 18.10 30.51 -17.58
C THR A 526 17.87 29.13 -18.19
N ALA A 527 18.36 28.06 -17.55
CA ALA A 527 18.37 26.70 -18.09
C ALA A 527 16.99 26.17 -18.46
N GLY A 528 15.96 26.41 -17.64
CA GLY A 528 14.58 26.02 -17.94
C GLY A 528 13.72 27.11 -18.59
N THR A 529 14.33 28.22 -19.02
CA THR A 529 13.67 29.34 -19.68
C THR A 529 14.34 29.65 -21.03
N ILE A 530 15.13 30.72 -21.11
CA ILE A 530 15.70 31.26 -22.36
C ILE A 530 16.71 30.30 -22.99
N ASP A 531 17.51 29.59 -22.20
CA ASP A 531 18.50 28.65 -22.74
C ASP A 531 17.81 27.41 -23.34
N LEU A 532 16.72 26.95 -22.74
CA LEU A 532 15.91 25.87 -23.30
C LEU A 532 15.25 26.29 -24.61
N VAL A 533 14.76 27.53 -24.72
CA VAL A 533 14.23 28.10 -25.97
C VAL A 533 15.32 28.18 -27.04
N THR A 534 16.53 28.58 -26.66
CA THR A 534 17.69 28.62 -27.55
C THR A 534 18.03 27.22 -28.06
N ALA A 535 18.05 26.22 -27.16
CA ALA A 535 18.26 24.82 -27.53
C ALA A 535 17.14 24.27 -28.43
N MET A 536 15.88 24.62 -28.16
CA MET A 536 14.75 24.23 -28.99
C MET A 536 14.85 24.82 -30.40
N THR A 537 15.20 26.10 -30.51
CA THR A 537 15.46 26.79 -31.78
C THR A 537 16.61 26.13 -32.54
N ALA A 538 17.71 25.80 -31.85
CA ALA A 538 18.86 25.13 -32.45
C ALA A 538 18.53 23.70 -32.91
N PHE A 539 17.69 22.96 -32.16
CA PHE A 539 17.24 21.63 -32.55
C PHE A 539 16.33 21.68 -33.79
N MET A 540 15.36 22.58 -33.81
CA MET A 540 14.42 22.74 -34.93
C MET A 540 15.11 23.02 -36.26
N ASN A 541 16.18 23.82 -36.25
CA ASN A 541 16.98 24.14 -37.42
C ASN A 541 18.05 23.09 -37.75
N SER A 542 18.16 22.02 -36.97
CA SER A 542 19.17 20.99 -37.19
C SER A 542 18.67 19.88 -38.12
N ALA A 543 19.60 19.19 -38.80
CA ALA A 543 19.30 17.99 -39.58
C ALA A 543 18.79 16.81 -38.73
N ALA A 544 18.78 16.93 -37.40
CA ALA A 544 18.19 15.93 -36.52
C ALA A 544 16.66 15.96 -36.59
N ASN A 545 16.07 17.15 -36.72
CA ASN A 545 14.63 17.34 -36.85
C ASN A 545 14.16 16.96 -38.26
N VAL A 546 13.45 15.85 -38.37
CA VAL A 546 12.79 15.41 -39.60
C VAL A 546 11.26 15.37 -39.46
N SER A 547 10.73 15.89 -38.35
CA SER A 547 9.29 15.87 -38.02
C SER A 547 8.41 16.61 -39.03
N GLY A 548 8.99 17.58 -39.75
CA GLY A 548 8.24 18.53 -40.58
C GLY A 548 7.76 19.77 -39.82
N LEU A 549 7.96 19.86 -38.50
CA LEU A 549 7.68 21.07 -37.73
C LEU A 549 8.71 22.17 -38.00
N THR A 550 8.22 23.40 -37.94
CA THR A 550 8.95 24.66 -38.11
C THR A 550 8.90 25.49 -36.83
N LEU A 551 9.67 26.59 -36.80
CA LEU A 551 9.64 27.55 -35.68
C LEU A 551 8.24 28.14 -35.44
N THR A 552 7.43 28.27 -36.48
CA THR A 552 6.06 28.80 -36.39
C THR A 552 5.18 27.91 -35.54
N ASP A 553 5.34 26.59 -35.66
CA ASP A 553 4.52 25.60 -34.94
C ASP A 553 4.83 25.59 -33.43
N MET A 554 6.04 26.02 -33.06
CA MET A 554 6.53 26.04 -31.68
C MET A 554 6.52 27.44 -31.04
N VAL A 555 6.07 28.47 -31.76
CA VAL A 555 6.21 29.87 -31.32
C VAL A 555 5.53 30.16 -29.99
N ALA A 556 4.34 29.59 -29.75
CA ALA A 556 3.58 29.82 -28.53
C ALA A 556 4.31 29.26 -27.28
N LEU A 557 4.86 28.04 -27.40
CA LEU A 557 5.65 27.43 -26.33
C LEU A 557 6.95 28.22 -26.08
N MET A 558 7.66 28.58 -27.15
CA MET A 558 8.89 29.36 -27.04
C MET A 558 8.65 30.73 -26.39
N GLN A 559 7.58 31.44 -26.76
CA GLN A 559 7.23 32.72 -26.15
C GLN A 559 6.88 32.57 -24.67
N ARG A 560 6.15 31.51 -24.30
CA ARG A 560 5.82 31.21 -22.90
C ARG A 560 7.09 31.01 -22.07
N LEU A 561 8.02 30.17 -22.53
CA LEU A 561 9.27 29.91 -21.82
C LEU A 561 10.19 31.13 -21.77
N ASN A 562 10.23 31.92 -22.85
CA ASN A 562 11.05 33.15 -22.92
C ASN A 562 10.51 34.27 -22.02
N GLY A 563 9.19 34.32 -21.79
CA GLY A 563 8.54 35.25 -20.87
C GLY A 563 8.41 34.74 -19.43
N SER A 564 8.84 33.51 -19.16
CA SER A 564 8.76 32.86 -17.84
C SER A 564 9.86 33.37 -16.92
N ASN A 565 9.54 33.51 -15.63
CA ASN A 565 10.53 33.70 -14.56
C ASN A 565 11.00 32.37 -13.93
N GLY A 566 10.63 31.24 -14.54
CA GLY A 566 10.95 29.90 -14.06
C GLY A 566 9.91 29.29 -13.12
N SER A 567 8.95 30.05 -12.60
CA SER A 567 7.98 29.56 -11.61
C SER A 567 7.02 28.50 -12.19
N ILE A 568 6.79 27.42 -11.44
CA ILE A 568 5.97 26.26 -11.83
C ILE A 568 4.73 26.07 -10.94
#